data_AF-M6RH70-F1
#
_entry.id   AF-M6RH70-F1
#
_cell.length_a   1.000
_cell.length_b   1.000
_cell.length_c   1.000
_cell.angle_alpha   90.00
_cell.angle_beta   90.00
_cell.angle_gamma   90.00
#
_symmetry.space_group_name_H-M   'P 1'
#
loop_
_entity.id
_entity.type
_entity.pdbx_description
1 polymer ?
#
loop_
_entity_poly.entity_id
_entity_poly.type
_entity_poly.pdbx_seq_one_letter_code
_entity_poly.pdbx_strand_id
1 'polypeptide(L)'
;MKKYGVSISLGDGLRPGSIADANDKAQFSELETLGELTQLAWKEDIQVMIEGPGHVPMNLIKENVDLQTKICQEAPFYTLGPIVTDIAPGYDHITSAIGAAMIGWYGTAMLCYVTPKEHLGLPNKEDVKQGVIAYKIAAHAADLAKGHPGAIDR
;
A
#
# COMPACT_ATOMS: atom_id res chain seq x y z
N MET A 1 -18.08 -13.62 -7.01
CA MET A 1 -17.71 -12.21 -7.29
C MET A 1 -18.34 -11.68 -8.57
N LYS A 2 -18.09 -12.30 -9.74
CA LYS A 2 -18.64 -11.90 -11.06
C LYS A 2 -20.13 -11.54 -11.07
N LYS A 3 -21.00 -12.41 -10.56
CA LYS A 3 -22.47 -12.22 -10.54
C LYS A 3 -22.90 -10.86 -9.97
N TYR A 4 -22.12 -10.30 -9.04
CA TYR A 4 -22.48 -9.09 -8.29
C TYR A 4 -21.56 -7.90 -8.60
N GLY A 5 -20.63 -8.01 -9.55
CA GLY A 5 -19.69 -6.92 -9.87
C GLY A 5 -18.73 -6.57 -8.73
N VAL A 6 -18.42 -7.54 -7.86
CA VAL A 6 -17.50 -7.33 -6.73
C VAL A 6 -16.06 -7.50 -7.21
N SER A 7 -15.21 -6.49 -6.98
CA SER A 7 -13.76 -6.59 -7.16
C SER A 7 -13.11 -7.39 -6.04
N ILE A 8 -12.02 -8.09 -6.34
CA ILE A 8 -11.21 -8.80 -5.35
C ILE A 8 -10.02 -7.93 -4.97
N SER A 9 -9.85 -7.70 -3.67
CA SER A 9 -8.58 -7.26 -3.09
C SER A 9 -7.84 -8.51 -2.64
N LEU A 10 -6.77 -8.88 -3.34
CA LEU A 10 -5.96 -10.02 -2.98
C LEU A 10 -5.04 -9.63 -1.82
N GLY A 11 -5.38 -10.13 -0.63
CA GLY A 11 -4.76 -9.72 0.64
C GLY A 11 -3.31 -10.15 0.80
N ASP A 12 -2.56 -9.36 1.57
CA ASP A 12 -1.15 -9.55 1.91
C ASP A 12 -0.99 -10.15 3.31
N GLY A 13 -1.43 -11.41 3.45
CA GLY A 13 -1.42 -12.14 4.72
C GLY A 13 -0.04 -12.33 5.34
N LEU A 14 1.02 -12.31 4.52
CA LEU A 14 2.43 -12.44 4.89
C LEU A 14 3.21 -11.12 4.75
N ARG A 15 2.53 -9.97 4.82
CA ARG A 15 3.21 -8.66 4.82
C ARG A 15 4.16 -8.50 6.02
N PRO A 16 5.26 -7.73 5.89
CA PRO A 16 6.16 -7.46 6.99
C PRO A 16 5.50 -6.59 8.06
N GLY A 17 5.56 -7.05 9.31
CA GLY A 17 5.12 -6.32 10.51
C GLY A 17 6.25 -5.60 11.26
N SER A 18 7.48 -5.67 10.74
CA SER A 18 8.64 -4.94 11.24
C SER A 18 9.59 -4.61 10.10
N ILE A 19 10.46 -3.61 10.29
CA ILE A 19 11.49 -3.24 9.30
C ILE A 19 12.46 -4.40 9.03
N ALA A 20 12.69 -5.28 10.01
CA ALA A 20 13.60 -6.42 9.87
C ALA A 20 13.06 -7.52 8.95
N ASP A 21 11.73 -7.62 8.83
CA ASP A 21 11.05 -8.66 8.03
C ASP A 21 10.76 -8.18 6.61
N ALA A 22 11.06 -6.92 6.29
CA ALA A 22 10.78 -6.34 4.98
C ALA A 22 11.53 -7.08 3.86
N ASN A 23 10.81 -7.41 2.79
CA ASN A 23 11.32 -8.09 1.59
C ASN A 23 11.83 -9.51 1.86
N ASP A 24 11.31 -10.16 2.91
CA ASP A 24 11.66 -11.55 3.19
C ASP A 24 11.07 -12.51 2.15
N LYS A 25 11.45 -13.78 2.26
CA LYS A 25 10.99 -14.82 1.35
C LYS A 25 9.49 -15.08 1.47
N ALA A 26 8.91 -14.97 2.67
CA ALA A 26 7.49 -15.24 2.89
C ALA A 26 6.62 -14.22 2.16
N GLN A 27 6.93 -12.93 2.31
CA GLN A 27 6.28 -11.83 1.63
C GLN A 27 6.28 -12.02 0.10
N PHE A 28 7.45 -12.27 -0.50
CA PHE A 28 7.53 -12.39 -1.95
C PHE A 28 6.95 -13.70 -2.49
N SER A 29 6.97 -14.79 -1.73
CA SER A 29 6.29 -16.03 -2.13
C SER A 29 4.76 -15.85 -2.18
N GLU A 30 4.20 -15.05 -1.26
CA GLU A 30 2.79 -14.68 -1.34
C GLU A 30 2.52 -13.82 -2.57
N LEU A 31 3.33 -12.77 -2.82
CA LEU A 31 3.17 -11.91 -3.98
C LEU A 31 3.17 -12.68 -5.32
N GLU A 32 4.06 -13.67 -5.48
CA GLU A 32 4.07 -14.58 -6.62
C GLU A 32 2.75 -15.32 -6.78
N THR A 33 2.22 -15.86 -5.68
CA THR A 33 0.91 -16.54 -5.67
C THR A 33 -0.22 -15.57 -6.03
N LEU A 34 -0.18 -14.32 -5.55
CA LEU A 34 -1.18 -13.31 -5.89
C LEU A 34 -1.17 -12.96 -7.38
N GLY A 35 0.00 -12.95 -8.02
CA GLY A 35 0.13 -12.84 -9.48
C GLY A 35 -0.58 -13.96 -10.23
N GLU A 36 -0.41 -15.21 -9.80
CA GLU A 36 -1.11 -16.36 -10.39
C GLU A 36 -2.63 -16.28 -10.21
N LEU A 37 -3.08 -15.93 -8.99
CA LEU A 37 -4.50 -15.75 -8.67
C LEU A 37 -5.14 -14.61 -9.48
N THR A 38 -4.38 -13.56 -9.78
CA THR A 38 -4.82 -12.45 -10.63
C THR A 38 -5.18 -12.94 -12.03
N GLN A 39 -4.32 -13.77 -12.64
CA GLN A 39 -4.60 -14.35 -13.96
C GLN A 39 -5.83 -15.27 -13.95
N LEU A 40 -6.02 -16.04 -12.87
CA LEU A 40 -7.21 -16.89 -12.71
C LEU A 40 -8.49 -16.05 -12.61
N ALA A 41 -8.47 -14.97 -11.82
CA ALA A 41 -9.61 -14.06 -11.70
C ALA A 41 -9.93 -13.34 -13.02
N TRP A 42 -8.91 -12.91 -13.78
CA TRP A 42 -9.10 -12.25 -15.07
C TRP A 42 -9.65 -13.17 -16.15
N LYS A 43 -9.32 -14.47 -16.14
CA LYS A 43 -9.96 -15.46 -17.04
C LYS A 43 -11.48 -15.53 -16.84
N GLU A 44 -11.94 -15.24 -15.62
CA GLU A 44 -13.35 -15.18 -15.26
C GLU A 44 -13.95 -13.77 -15.38
N ASP A 45 -13.21 -12.80 -15.90
CA ASP A 45 -13.62 -11.38 -16.01
C ASP A 45 -14.00 -10.77 -14.64
N ILE A 46 -13.18 -11.03 -13.62
CA ILE A 46 -13.32 -10.47 -12.28
C ILE A 46 -12.23 -9.42 -12.07
N GLN A 47 -12.61 -8.21 -11.65
CA GLN A 47 -11.68 -7.12 -11.34
C GLN A 47 -10.83 -7.45 -10.11
N VAL A 48 -9.53 -7.11 -10.14
CA VAL A 48 -8.56 -7.42 -9.09
C VAL A 48 -7.69 -6.21 -8.78
N MET A 49 -7.37 -6.02 -7.50
CA MET A 49 -6.23 -5.25 -7.01
C MET A 49 -5.42 -6.11 -6.03
N ILE A 50 -4.16 -5.75 -5.81
CA ILE A 50 -3.20 -6.49 -4.97
C ILE A 50 -2.93 -5.69 -3.71
N GLU A 51 -3.04 -6.30 -2.54
CA GLU A 51 -2.60 -5.67 -1.29
C GLU A 51 -1.08 -5.80 -1.13
N GLY A 52 -0.47 -4.87 -0.43
CA GLY A 52 0.98 -4.75 -0.32
C GLY A 52 1.43 -4.13 1.00
N PRO A 53 2.75 -4.14 1.22
CA PRO A 53 3.38 -4.26 2.53
C PRO A 53 3.02 -3.20 3.57
N GLY A 54 3.29 -3.58 4.83
CA GLY A 54 3.16 -2.76 6.03
C GLY A 54 4.43 -2.02 6.42
N HIS A 55 5.45 -2.70 6.95
CA HIS A 55 6.68 -2.06 7.45
C HIS A 55 7.83 -2.25 6.47
N VAL A 56 8.34 -1.17 5.87
CA VAL A 56 9.39 -1.23 4.84
C VAL A 56 10.31 0.00 4.94
N PRO A 57 11.63 -0.17 5.13
CA PRO A 57 12.54 0.96 5.15
C PRO A 57 12.67 1.58 3.75
N MET A 58 12.88 2.89 3.67
CA MET A 58 12.78 3.66 2.41
C MET A 58 13.60 3.08 1.24
N ASN A 59 14.78 2.53 1.50
CA ASN A 59 15.66 1.96 0.48
C ASN A 59 15.11 0.69 -0.19
N LEU A 60 14.08 0.05 0.39
CA LEU A 60 13.46 -1.18 -0.12
C LEU A 60 12.09 -0.93 -0.77
N ILE A 61 11.54 0.28 -0.66
CA ILE A 61 10.20 0.59 -1.18
C ILE A 61 10.11 0.40 -2.69
N LYS A 62 11.13 0.82 -3.44
CA LYS A 62 11.11 0.75 -4.91
C LYS A 62 11.06 -0.68 -5.42
N GLU A 63 11.81 -1.59 -4.80
CA GLU A 63 11.84 -3.02 -5.14
C GLU A 63 10.44 -3.64 -5.03
N ASN A 64 9.67 -3.31 -3.99
CA ASN A 64 8.31 -3.81 -3.81
C ASN A 64 7.40 -3.45 -5.00
N VAL A 65 7.47 -2.20 -5.47
CA VAL A 65 6.65 -1.74 -6.60
C VAL A 65 7.11 -2.37 -7.91
N ASP A 66 8.41 -2.49 -8.13
CA ASP A 66 8.96 -3.10 -9.34
C ASP A 66 8.59 -4.58 -9.45
N LEU A 67 8.69 -5.32 -8.33
CA LEU A 67 8.30 -6.71 -8.26
C LEU A 67 6.79 -6.88 -8.44
N GLN A 68 5.96 -6.09 -7.75
CA GLN A 68 4.51 -6.18 -7.90
C GLN A 68 4.07 -5.88 -9.34
N THR A 69 4.61 -4.83 -9.96
CA THR A 69 4.29 -4.46 -11.35
C THR A 69 4.59 -5.62 -12.29
N LYS A 70 5.75 -6.27 -12.12
CA LYS A 70 6.19 -7.41 -12.94
C LYS A 70 5.37 -8.68 -12.68
N ILE A 71 5.23 -9.06 -11.41
CA ILE A 71 4.65 -10.34 -10.96
C ILE A 71 3.12 -10.34 -11.07
N CYS A 72 2.47 -9.19 -10.89
CA CYS A 72 1.03 -9.05 -10.90
C CYS A 72 0.49 -8.35 -12.17
N GLN A 73 1.31 -8.26 -13.22
CA GLN A 73 0.92 -7.76 -14.55
C GLN A 73 0.27 -6.36 -14.48
N GLU A 74 0.89 -5.45 -13.72
CA GLU A 74 0.41 -4.07 -13.55
C GLU A 74 -1.00 -3.95 -12.93
N ALA A 75 -1.52 -5.01 -12.29
CA ALA A 75 -2.74 -4.92 -11.51
C ALA A 75 -2.61 -3.80 -10.46
N PRO A 76 -3.68 -3.03 -10.15
CA PRO A 76 -3.60 -1.94 -9.19
C PRO A 76 -3.04 -2.39 -7.83
N PHE A 77 -2.04 -1.68 -7.33
CA PHE A 77 -1.44 -1.98 -6.03
C PHE A 77 -2.10 -1.15 -4.92
N TYR A 78 -2.34 -1.75 -3.76
CA TYR A 78 -3.01 -1.18 -2.61
C TYR A 78 -2.18 -1.43 -1.33
N THR A 79 -1.57 -0.40 -0.74
CA THR A 79 -0.55 -0.61 0.32
C THR A 79 -0.97 -0.03 1.67
N LEU A 80 -0.54 -0.66 2.76
CA LEU A 80 -0.71 -0.15 4.13
C LEU A 80 0.51 0.68 4.56
N GLY A 81 0.54 1.95 4.18
CA GLY A 81 1.74 2.81 4.34
C GLY A 81 2.63 2.72 3.11
N PRO A 82 3.91 2.27 3.22
CA PRO A 82 4.46 1.53 4.36
C PRO A 82 5.07 2.40 5.48
N ILE A 83 5.07 1.88 6.71
CA ILE A 83 5.78 2.43 7.87
C ILE A 83 7.29 2.31 7.65
N VAL A 84 7.99 3.45 7.65
CA VAL A 84 9.43 3.48 7.31
C VAL A 84 10.35 3.30 8.51
N THR A 85 9.80 3.31 9.73
CA THR A 85 10.54 3.09 10.98
C THR A 85 9.60 2.67 12.11
N ASP A 86 10.04 1.73 12.95
CA ASP A 86 9.21 1.10 14.00
C ASP A 86 9.29 1.81 15.36
N ILE A 87 10.05 2.90 15.46
CA ILE A 87 10.45 3.48 16.75
C ILE A 87 9.48 4.54 17.30
N ALA A 88 8.40 4.84 16.58
CA ALA A 88 7.53 5.98 16.87
C ALA A 88 6.03 5.64 17.01
N PRO A 89 5.64 4.63 17.82
CA PRO A 89 4.23 4.34 18.08
C PRO A 89 3.54 5.57 18.65
N GLY A 90 2.32 5.86 18.19
CA GLY A 90 1.64 7.14 18.42
C GLY A 90 1.79 8.14 17.27
N TYR A 91 2.78 7.92 16.40
CA TYR A 91 3.09 8.77 15.26
C TYR A 91 3.16 7.98 13.95
N ASP A 92 2.58 6.78 13.90
CA ASP A 92 2.71 5.91 12.73
C ASP A 92 2.02 6.46 11.48
N HIS A 93 0.98 7.28 11.62
CA HIS A 93 0.44 8.07 10.52
C HIS A 93 1.47 9.00 9.84
N ILE A 94 2.54 9.41 10.54
CA ILE A 94 3.65 10.21 9.98
C ILE A 94 4.70 9.29 9.37
N THR A 95 5.13 8.26 10.10
CA THR A 95 6.14 7.30 9.62
C THR A 95 5.65 6.61 8.34
N SER A 96 4.37 6.25 8.28
CA SER A 96 3.75 5.62 7.12
C SER A 96 3.47 6.60 5.98
N ALA A 97 3.16 7.88 6.27
CA ALA A 97 2.91 8.86 5.21
C ALA A 97 4.15 9.12 4.34
N ILE A 98 5.35 9.02 4.93
CA ILE A 98 6.62 9.09 4.19
C ILE A 98 6.69 7.95 3.17
N GLY A 99 6.48 6.71 3.62
CA GLY A 99 6.50 5.54 2.74
C GLY A 99 5.35 5.57 1.73
N ALA A 100 4.16 5.98 2.13
CA ALA A 100 2.97 6.08 1.29
C ALA A 100 3.17 7.08 0.14
N ALA A 101 3.79 8.24 0.41
CA ALA A 101 4.12 9.21 -0.64
C ALA A 101 5.15 8.64 -1.63
N MET A 102 6.18 7.94 -1.14
CA MET A 102 7.19 7.31 -2.00
C MET A 102 6.62 6.17 -2.84
N ILE A 103 5.89 5.24 -2.23
CA ILE A 103 5.34 4.08 -2.92
C ILE A 103 4.22 4.48 -3.90
N GLY A 104 3.42 5.49 -3.53
CA GLY A 104 2.45 6.14 -4.41
C GLY A 104 3.13 6.80 -5.61
N TRP A 105 4.24 7.53 -5.39
CA TRP A 105 5.04 8.11 -6.47
C TRP A 105 5.54 7.04 -7.44
N TYR A 106 6.00 5.91 -6.91
CA TYR A 106 6.53 4.81 -7.72
C TYR A 106 5.48 4.02 -8.49
N GLY A 107 4.19 4.12 -8.16
CA GLY A 107 3.13 3.50 -8.96
C GLY A 107 1.94 2.93 -8.20
N THR A 108 1.95 2.92 -6.86
CA THR A 108 0.80 2.41 -6.07
C THR A 108 -0.47 3.20 -6.37
N ALA A 109 -1.58 2.48 -6.57
CA ALA A 109 -2.85 3.04 -7.02
C ALA A 109 -3.75 3.48 -5.85
N MET A 110 -3.68 2.80 -4.70
CA MET A 110 -4.45 3.13 -3.51
C MET A 110 -3.60 3.00 -2.25
N LEU A 111 -3.81 3.89 -1.28
CA LEU A 111 -3.05 3.94 -0.04
C LEU A 111 -4.01 3.74 1.15
N CYS A 112 -3.87 2.63 1.87
CA CYS A 112 -4.59 2.40 3.11
C CYS A 112 -3.97 3.28 4.18
N TYR A 113 -4.79 4.14 4.77
CA TYR A 113 -4.35 5.05 5.83
C TYR A 113 -3.91 4.31 7.10
N VAL A 114 -3.02 4.97 7.84
CA VAL A 114 -2.58 4.56 9.17
C VAL A 114 -2.90 5.71 10.12
N THR A 115 -3.39 5.37 11.31
CA THR A 115 -3.80 6.38 12.30
C THR A 115 -2.70 6.61 13.34
N PRO A 116 -2.75 7.69 14.15
CA PRO A 116 -1.88 7.82 15.31
C PRO A 116 -2.01 6.66 16.32
N LYS A 117 -3.13 5.93 16.32
CA LYS A 117 -3.39 4.80 17.23
C LYS A 117 -2.93 3.44 16.73
N GLU A 118 -2.32 3.39 15.54
CA GLU A 118 -1.69 2.16 15.06
C GLU A 118 -0.75 1.60 16.14
N HIS A 119 -0.76 0.27 16.29
CA HIS A 119 -0.03 -0.46 17.33
C HIS A 119 -0.40 -0.16 18.80
N LEU A 120 -1.34 0.76 19.06
CA LEU A 120 -1.70 1.21 20.41
C LEU A 120 -3.15 0.90 20.80
N GLY A 121 -4.08 0.87 19.84
CA GLY A 121 -5.49 0.55 20.10
C GLY A 121 -6.44 1.02 19.02
N LEU A 122 -7.74 0.96 19.31
CA LEU A 122 -8.76 1.42 18.37
C LEU A 122 -8.74 2.95 18.22
N PRO A 123 -8.78 3.48 16.98
CA PRO A 123 -8.79 4.92 16.74
C PRO A 123 -10.13 5.55 17.14
N ASN A 124 -10.06 6.76 17.68
CA ASN A 124 -11.24 7.61 17.86
C ASN A 124 -11.47 8.51 16.62
N LYS A 125 -12.50 9.37 16.67
CA LYS A 125 -12.87 10.27 15.57
C LYS A 125 -11.72 11.18 15.11
N GLU A 126 -10.92 11.71 16.03
CA GLU A 126 -9.80 12.59 15.70
C GLU A 126 -8.65 11.80 15.09
N ASP A 127 -8.35 10.61 15.61
CA ASP A 127 -7.33 9.72 15.05
C ASP A 127 -7.64 9.35 13.59
N VAL A 128 -8.91 9.04 13.30
CA VAL A 128 -9.38 8.77 11.94
C VAL A 128 -9.17 9.99 11.03
N LYS A 129 -9.56 11.19 11.49
CA LYS A 129 -9.37 12.43 10.71
C LYS A 129 -7.90 12.69 10.42
N GLN A 130 -7.02 12.53 11.40
CA GLN A 130 -5.57 12.73 11.23
C GLN A 130 -4.99 11.76 10.22
N GLY A 131 -5.34 10.47 10.29
CA GLY A 131 -4.92 9.48 9.29
C GLY A 131 -5.39 9.85 7.88
N VAL A 132 -6.66 10.26 7.73
CA VAL A 132 -7.21 10.65 6.41
C VAL A 132 -6.47 11.85 5.83
N ILE A 133 -6.23 12.89 6.64
CA ILE A 133 -5.54 14.10 6.18
C ILE A 133 -4.08 13.79 5.82
N ALA A 134 -3.37 13.01 6.65
CA ALA A 134 -1.99 12.60 6.37
C ALA A 134 -1.89 11.87 5.02
N TYR A 135 -2.82 10.95 4.74
CA TYR A 135 -2.82 10.19 3.49
C TYR A 135 -3.33 10.98 2.29
N LYS A 136 -4.22 11.96 2.48
CA LYS A 136 -4.58 12.92 1.43
C LYS A 136 -3.36 13.74 1.00
N ILE A 137 -2.52 14.15 1.96
CA ILE A 137 -1.27 14.86 1.69
C ILE A 137 -0.28 13.93 0.98
N ALA A 138 -0.08 12.71 1.47
CA ALA A 138 0.83 11.74 0.86
C ALA A 138 0.44 11.39 -0.59
N ALA A 139 -0.86 11.12 -0.83
CA ALA A 139 -1.38 10.83 -2.17
C ALA A 139 -1.17 12.03 -3.11
N HIS A 140 -1.44 13.24 -2.64
CA HIS A 140 -1.24 14.43 -3.46
C HIS A 140 0.25 14.71 -3.74
N ALA A 141 1.13 14.50 -2.77
CA ALA A 141 2.58 14.59 -2.97
C ALA A 141 3.07 13.58 -4.02
N ALA A 142 2.52 12.36 -4.01
CA ALA A 142 2.76 11.36 -5.05
C ALA A 142 2.25 11.81 -6.42
N ASP A 143 1.04 12.38 -6.51
CA ASP A 143 0.50 12.92 -7.77
C ASP A 143 1.40 14.02 -8.36
N LEU A 144 1.89 14.93 -7.52
CA LEU A 144 2.85 15.97 -7.90
C LEU A 144 4.15 15.37 -8.42
N ALA A 145 4.72 14.40 -7.70
CA ALA A 145 5.96 13.72 -8.09
C ALA A 145 5.82 12.90 -9.39
N LYS A 146 4.61 12.40 -9.68
CA LYS A 146 4.26 11.74 -10.94
C LYS A 146 4.02 12.74 -12.09
N GLY A 147 3.93 14.03 -11.82
CA GLY A 147 3.56 15.04 -12.80
C GLY A 147 2.11 14.88 -13.30
N HIS A 148 1.20 14.41 -12.44
CA HIS A 148 -0.20 14.18 -12.84
C HIS A 148 -0.86 15.50 -13.29
N PRO A 149 -1.55 15.53 -14.45
CA PRO A 149 -2.25 16.73 -14.91
C PRO A 149 -3.20 17.28 -13.85
N GLY A 150 -3.12 18.59 -13.58
CA GLY A 150 -3.96 19.28 -12.60
C GLY A 150 -3.55 19.14 -11.12
N ALA A 151 -2.47 18.40 -10.81
CA ALA A 151 -1.99 18.32 -9.43
C ALA A 151 -1.41 19.65 -8.94
N ILE A 152 -0.67 20.38 -9.78
CA ILE A 152 -0.03 21.64 -9.37
C ILE A 152 -1.02 22.81 -9.19
N ASP A 153 -2.21 22.72 -9.77
CA ASP A 153 -3.20 23.81 -9.81
C ASP A 153 -4.05 23.90 -8.52
N ARG A 154 -3.80 23.03 -7.54
CA ARG A 154 -4.67 22.79 -6.38
C ARG A 154 -4.27 23.58 -5.13
#